data_AF-A0A662UAR4-F1
#
_entry.id   AF-A0A662UAR4-F1
#
_cell.length_a   1.000
_cell.length_b   1.000
_cell.length_c   1.000
_cell.angle_alpha   90.00
_cell.angle_beta   90.00
_cell.angle_gamma   90.00
#
_symmetry.space_group_name_H-M   'P 1'
#
loop_
_entity.id
_entity.type
_entity.pdbx_description
1 polymer ?
#
loop_
_entity_poly.entity_id
_entity_poly.type
_entity_poly.pdbx_seq_one_letter_code
_entity_poly.pdbx_strand_id
1 'polypeptide(L)'
;MSEEEVGKEEVNVSEMYEKIKDKKPQRLGFSIGMEGENYIVALDENRAYMLTAAAYYVWSLCDGSKTLEELIKYMSKELSENTETPMKEEELIEPVTLIINQLSEVGLLKFT
;
A
#
# COMPACT_ATOMS: atom_id res chain seq x y z
N MET A 1 0.57 40.15 10.34
CA MET A 1 1.31 38.93 10.67
C MET A 1 0.86 37.92 9.64
N SER A 2 1.73 37.61 8.69
CA SER A 2 1.43 36.77 7.55
C SER A 2 1.33 35.33 8.02
N GLU A 3 0.18 34.70 7.81
CA GLU A 3 0.02 33.26 7.96
C GLU A 3 0.84 32.62 6.83
N GLU A 4 1.97 32.01 7.18
CA GLU A 4 2.70 31.13 6.28
C GLU A 4 1.82 29.89 6.04
N GLU A 5 1.15 29.86 4.88
CA GLU A 5 0.63 28.64 4.32
C GLU A 5 1.82 27.70 4.09
N VAL A 6 2.02 26.76 5.01
CA VAL A 6 2.95 25.65 4.85
C VAL A 6 2.45 24.86 3.64
N GLY A 7 3.10 25.07 2.50
CA GLY A 7 2.80 24.37 1.26
C GLY A 7 2.85 22.87 1.51
N LYS A 8 1.70 22.20 1.31
CA LYS A 8 1.69 20.76 1.11
C LYS A 8 2.52 20.50 -0.14
N GLU A 9 3.68 19.86 -0.01
CA GLU A 9 4.35 19.28 -1.17
C GLU A 9 3.33 18.38 -1.87
N GLU A 10 2.95 18.72 -3.09
CA GLU A 10 2.14 17.83 -3.92
C GLU A 10 2.96 16.55 -4.16
N VAL A 11 2.53 15.46 -3.53
CA VAL A 11 3.11 14.15 -3.79
C VAL A 11 2.79 13.79 -5.24
N ASN A 12 3.81 13.81 -6.11
CA ASN A 12 3.64 13.38 -7.49
C ASN A 12 3.57 11.84 -7.55
N VAL A 13 2.35 11.32 -7.42
CA VAL A 13 2.10 9.87 -7.38
C VAL A 13 2.48 9.20 -8.70
N SER A 14 2.32 9.88 -9.85
CA SER A 14 2.72 9.34 -11.15
C SER A 14 4.24 9.10 -11.21
N GLU A 15 5.04 10.08 -10.76
CA GLU A 15 6.49 9.92 -10.70
C GLU A 15 6.91 8.84 -9.69
N MET A 16 6.20 8.75 -8.56
CA MET A 16 6.42 7.70 -7.56
C MET A 16 6.14 6.31 -8.14
N TYR A 17 4.99 6.14 -8.81
CA TYR A 17 4.61 4.90 -9.46
C TYR A 17 5.66 4.47 -10.48
N GLU A 18 6.06 5.37 -11.39
CA GLU A 18 7.09 5.08 -12.39
C GLU A 18 8.42 4.63 -11.78
N LYS A 19 8.79 5.15 -10.60
CA LYS A 19 10.03 4.76 -9.88
C LYS A 19 9.96 3.37 -9.24
N ILE A 20 8.77 2.84 -8.96
CA ILE A 20 8.61 1.61 -8.17
C ILE A 20 7.79 0.52 -8.86
N LYS A 21 7.16 0.79 -10.02
CA LYS A 21 6.26 -0.15 -10.70
C LYS A 21 6.89 -1.51 -11.02
N ASP A 22 8.19 -1.51 -11.34
CA ASP A 22 8.97 -2.71 -11.68
C ASP A 22 9.60 -3.41 -10.45
N LYS A 23 9.46 -2.83 -9.26
CA LYS A 23 10.03 -3.39 -8.02
C LYS A 23 9.06 -4.40 -7.41
N LYS A 24 9.62 -5.39 -6.72
CA LYS A 24 8.83 -6.43 -6.05
C LYS A 24 8.66 -6.12 -4.56
N PRO A 25 7.48 -5.65 -4.12
CA PRO A 25 7.23 -5.38 -2.72
C PRO A 25 7.16 -6.69 -1.92
N GLN A 26 7.93 -6.76 -0.83
CA GLN A 26 7.92 -7.85 0.13
C GLN A 26 7.57 -7.32 1.51
N ARG A 27 6.50 -7.88 2.10
CA ARG A 27 6.04 -7.56 3.44
C ARG A 27 7.05 -7.98 4.49
N LEU A 28 7.13 -7.16 5.54
CA LEU A 28 7.85 -7.40 6.77
C LEU A 28 6.86 -7.33 7.94
N GLY A 29 7.23 -7.96 9.06
CA GLY A 29 6.36 -8.10 10.22
C GLY A 29 5.34 -9.23 10.08
N PHE A 30 4.44 -9.33 11.06
CA PHE A 30 3.42 -10.36 11.16
C PHE A 30 2.12 -9.80 11.75
N SER A 31 0.97 -10.29 11.29
CA SER A 31 -0.33 -9.91 11.84
C SER A 31 -0.49 -10.52 13.23
N ILE A 32 -0.93 -9.70 14.20
CA ILE A 32 -1.13 -10.12 15.60
C ILE A 32 -2.59 -10.02 16.05
N GLY A 33 -3.49 -9.53 15.20
CA GLY A 33 -4.91 -9.47 15.49
C GLY A 33 -5.59 -8.28 14.85
N MET A 34 -6.76 -7.95 15.40
CA MET A 34 -7.60 -6.83 14.98
C MET A 34 -8.05 -6.02 16.20
N GLU A 35 -8.18 -4.71 16.01
CA GLU A 35 -8.80 -3.81 16.96
C GLU A 35 -9.84 -2.97 16.22
N GLY A 36 -11.13 -3.19 16.55
CA GLY A 36 -12.24 -2.64 15.78
C GLY A 36 -12.20 -3.12 14.32
N GLU A 37 -12.14 -2.17 13.39
CA GLU A 37 -12.08 -2.44 11.95
C GLU A 37 -10.65 -2.49 11.38
N ASN A 38 -9.65 -2.24 12.23
CA ASN A 38 -8.24 -2.20 11.82
C ASN A 38 -7.51 -3.51 12.15
N TYR A 39 -6.51 -3.82 11.33
CA TYR A 39 -5.59 -4.93 11.53
C TYR A 39 -4.33 -4.46 12.22
N ILE A 40 -3.82 -5.24 13.17
CA ILE A 40 -2.56 -4.92 13.86
C ILE A 40 -1.44 -5.77 13.27
N VAL A 41 -0.38 -5.11 12.80
CA VAL A 41 0.83 -5.75 12.28
C VAL A 41 2.03 -5.35 13.14
N ALA A 42 2.70 -6.33 13.74
CA ALA A 42 3.93 -6.12 14.50
C ALA A 42 5.15 -6.27 13.58
N LEU A 43 6.03 -5.28 13.58
CA LEU A 43 7.33 -5.37 12.93
C LEU A 43 8.35 -6.08 13.83
N ASP A 44 8.29 -5.79 15.13
CA ASP A 44 9.06 -6.42 16.20
C ASP A 44 8.34 -6.25 17.56
N GLU A 45 8.99 -6.64 18.65
CA GLU A 45 8.44 -6.59 20.01
C GLU A 45 8.03 -5.19 20.49
N ASN A 46 8.60 -4.13 19.89
CA ASN A 46 8.40 -2.75 20.33
C ASN A 46 7.61 -1.90 19.32
N ARG A 47 7.37 -2.42 18.11
CA ARG A 47 6.76 -1.66 17.02
C ARG A 47 5.63 -2.45 16.37
N ALA A 48 4.42 -1.91 16.52
CA ALA A 48 3.23 -2.39 15.83
C ALA A 48 2.46 -1.22 15.22
N TYR A 49 1.76 -1.50 14.13
CA TYR A 49 0.99 -0.53 13.36
C TYR A 49 -0.44 -1.03 13.19
N MET A 50 -1.41 -0.11 13.30
CA MET A 50 -2.77 -0.35 12.86
C MET A 50 -2.89 -0.03 11.37
N LEU A 51 -3.33 -1.00 10.59
CA LEU A 51 -3.60 -0.88 9.17
C LEU A 51 -5.11 -0.90 8.95
N THR A 52 -5.59 -0.02 8.08
CA THR A 52 -6.95 -0.12 7.54
C THR A 52 -7.09 -1.41 6.72
N ALA A 53 -8.33 -1.84 6.47
CA ALA A 53 -8.58 -3.04 5.65
C ALA A 53 -7.89 -2.99 4.28
N ALA A 54 -7.89 -1.83 3.61
CA ALA A 54 -7.22 -1.64 2.32
C ALA A 54 -5.69 -1.76 2.44
N ALA A 55 -5.08 -1.10 3.43
CA ALA A 55 -3.64 -1.17 3.64
C ALA A 55 -3.17 -2.57 4.03
N TYR A 56 -3.95 -3.27 4.88
CA TYR A 56 -3.69 -4.64 5.25
C TYR A 56 -3.81 -5.59 4.06
N TYR A 57 -4.83 -5.43 3.21
CA TYR A 57 -4.99 -6.24 2.01
C TYR A 57 -3.77 -6.11 1.08
N VAL A 58 -3.36 -4.87 0.75
CA VAL A 58 -2.15 -4.63 -0.06
C VAL A 58 -0.91 -5.25 0.59
N TRP A 59 -0.67 -5.01 1.88
CA TRP A 59 0.45 -5.60 2.63
C TRP A 59 0.43 -7.14 2.56
N SER A 60 -0.74 -7.76 2.69
CA SER A 60 -0.91 -9.22 2.67
C SER A 60 -0.64 -9.85 1.30
N LEU A 61 -0.69 -9.08 0.22
CA LEU A 61 -0.35 -9.53 -1.15
C LEU A 61 1.13 -9.31 -1.50
N CYS A 62 1.83 -8.44 -0.78
CA CYS A 62 3.25 -8.13 -1.01
C CYS A 62 4.13 -9.28 -0.49
N ASP A 63 4.32 -10.35 -1.25
CA ASP A 63 5.15 -11.51 -0.87
C ASP A 63 6.55 -11.52 -1.53
N GLY A 64 6.86 -10.49 -2.34
CA GLY A 64 8.10 -10.40 -3.12
C GLY A 64 8.08 -11.19 -4.44
N SER A 65 6.95 -11.82 -4.81
CA SER A 65 6.84 -12.57 -6.07
C SER A 65 6.52 -11.70 -7.28
N LYS A 66 5.62 -10.72 -7.10
CA LYS A 66 5.08 -9.84 -8.14
C LYS A 66 5.68 -8.44 -8.07
N THR A 67 5.80 -7.77 -9.21
CA THR A 67 6.05 -6.33 -9.24
C THR A 67 4.82 -5.55 -8.78
N LEU A 68 4.95 -4.25 -8.50
CA LEU A 68 3.79 -3.41 -8.20
C LEU A 68 2.79 -3.39 -9.36
N GLU A 69 3.25 -3.27 -10.60
CA GLU A 69 2.37 -3.32 -11.78
C GLU A 69 1.59 -4.63 -11.85
N GLU A 70 2.26 -5.77 -11.66
CA GLU A 70 1.62 -7.09 -11.62
C GLU A 70 0.62 -7.22 -10.47
N LEU A 71 0.90 -6.60 -9.32
CA LEU A 71 0.03 -6.59 -8.15
C LEU A 71 -1.24 -5.77 -8.38
N ILE A 72 -1.13 -4.58 -9.00
CA ILE A 72 -2.28 -3.76 -9.39
C ILE A 72 -3.17 -4.50 -10.38
N LYS A 73 -2.58 -5.13 -11.40
CA LYS A 73 -3.29 -5.95 -12.37
C LYS A 73 -4.02 -7.13 -11.72
N TYR A 74 -3.35 -7.81 -10.79
CA TYR A 74 -3.95 -8.89 -10.01
C TYR A 74 -5.16 -8.38 -9.20
N MET A 75 -5.00 -7.28 -8.46
CA MET A 75 -6.07 -6.69 -7.66
C MET A 75 -7.26 -6.24 -8.51
N SER A 76 -7.01 -5.60 -9.66
CA SER A 76 -8.06 -5.18 -10.60
C SER A 76 -8.89 -6.38 -11.06
N LYS A 77 -8.23 -7.48 -11.43
CA LYS A 77 -8.90 -8.72 -11.83
C LYS A 77 -9.73 -9.30 -10.69
N GLU A 78 -9.13 -9.53 -9.53
CA GLU A 78 -9.80 -10.14 -8.38
C GLU A 78 -11.00 -9.32 -7.92
N LEU A 79 -10.86 -7.99 -7.82
CA LEU A 79 -11.95 -7.12 -7.38
C LEU A 79 -13.08 -7.11 -8.41
N SER A 80 -12.76 -7.04 -9.71
CA SER A 80 -13.76 -7.08 -10.78
C SER A 80 -14.56 -8.38 -10.83
N GLU A 81 -13.98 -9.51 -10.42
CA GLU A 81 -14.69 -10.80 -10.34
C GLU A 81 -15.64 -10.89 -9.13
N ASN A 82 -15.40 -10.05 -8.12
CA ASN A 82 -16.13 -10.09 -6.84
C ASN A 82 -17.08 -8.90 -6.63
N THR A 83 -17.19 -7.98 -7.60
CA THR A 83 -18.05 -6.79 -7.52
C THR A 83 -18.92 -6.60 -8.75
N GLU A 84 -20.10 -6.00 -8.58
CA GLU A 84 -21.00 -5.69 -9.70
C GLU A 84 -20.43 -4.63 -10.66
N THR A 85 -19.51 -3.80 -10.16
CA THR A 85 -18.78 -2.81 -10.96
C THR A 85 -17.32 -3.25 -11.12
N PRO A 86 -16.84 -3.50 -12.35
CA PRO A 86 -15.44 -3.84 -12.59
C PRO A 86 -14.51 -2.71 -12.13
N MET A 87 -13.46 -3.08 -11.41
CA MET A 87 -12.43 -2.15 -10.93
C MET A 87 -11.26 -2.14 -11.91
N LYS A 88 -10.96 -0.98 -12.48
CA LYS A 88 -9.89 -0.85 -13.49
C LYS A 88 -8.53 -0.67 -12.84
N GLU A 89 -7.47 -1.06 -13.56
CA GLU A 89 -6.09 -0.91 -13.10
C GLU A 89 -5.76 0.55 -12.80
N GLU A 90 -6.21 1.49 -13.65
CA GLU A 90 -5.92 2.92 -13.50
C GLU A 90 -6.50 3.52 -12.21
N GLU A 91 -7.61 2.97 -11.72
CA GLU A 91 -8.25 3.39 -10.46
C GLU A 91 -7.49 2.89 -9.23
N LEU A 92 -6.63 1.90 -9.40
CA LEU A 92 -5.81 1.30 -8.34
C LEU A 92 -4.40 1.85 -8.28
N ILE A 93 -3.86 2.41 -9.38
CA ILE A 93 -2.49 2.91 -9.44
C ILE A 93 -2.20 3.87 -8.29
N GLU A 94 -2.98 4.93 -8.14
CA GLU A 94 -2.75 5.94 -7.10
C GLU A 94 -2.89 5.39 -5.68
N PRO A 95 -4.02 4.78 -5.27
CA PRO A 95 -4.18 4.33 -3.89
C PRO A 95 -3.20 3.22 -3.50
N VAL A 96 -2.91 2.27 -4.40
CA VAL A 96 -1.97 1.18 -4.10
C VAL A 96 -0.53 1.71 -4.01
N THR A 97 -0.14 2.64 -4.88
CA THR A 97 1.19 3.28 -4.83
C THR A 97 1.40 4.03 -3.51
N LEU A 98 0.40 4.81 -3.07
CA LEU A 98 0.46 5.53 -1.80
C LEU A 98 0.56 4.58 -0.60
N ILE A 99 -0.25 3.52 -0.57
CA ILE A 99 -0.20 2.51 0.50
C ILE A 99 1.18 1.86 0.56
N ILE A 100 1.72 1.42 -0.57
CA ILE A 100 3.04 0.79 -0.62
C ILE A 100 4.14 1.74 -0.14
N ASN A 101 4.08 3.00 -0.55
CA ASN A 101 5.04 4.01 -0.10
C ASN A 101 4.98 4.19 1.43
N GLN A 102 3.79 4.38 1.98
CA GLN A 102 3.59 4.53 3.43
C GLN A 102 4.06 3.29 4.21
N LEU A 103 3.74 2.08 3.73
CA LEU A 103 4.20 0.83 4.33
C LEU A 103 5.73 0.71 4.29
N SER A 104 6.37 1.17 3.21
CA SER A 104 7.82 1.15 3.07
C SER A 104 8.50 2.15 4.00
N GLU A 105 7.94 3.36 4.15
CA GLU A 105 8.45 4.40 5.05
C GLU A 105 8.49 3.96 6.52
N VAL A 106 7.50 3.17 6.94
CA VAL A 106 7.44 2.63 8.31
C VAL A 106 8.15 1.28 8.47
N GLY A 107 8.76 0.75 7.40
CA GLY A 107 9.54 -0.48 7.44
C GLY A 107 8.71 -1.77 7.46
N LEU A 108 7.40 -1.70 7.21
CA LEU A 108 6.53 -2.88 7.04
C LEU A 108 6.66 -3.51 5.65
N LEU A 109 7.41 -2.88 4.76
CA LEU A 109 7.61 -3.33 3.39
C LEU A 109 9.03 -2.97 2.93
N LYS A 110 9.64 -3.88 2.19
CA LYS A 110 10.90 -3.64 1.46
C LYS A 110 10.73 -4.02 -0.01
N PHE A 111 11.57 -3.47 -0.86
CA PHE A 111 11.64 -3.88 -2.27
C PHE A 111 12.80 -4.86 -2.48
N THR A 112 12.57 -5.87 -3.32
CA THR A 112 13.57 -6.86 -3.75
C THR A 112 13.85 -6.79 -5.24
#